data_AF-A0A0G4IIW3-F1
#
_entry.id   AF-A0A0G4IIW3-F1
#
_cell.length_a   1.000
_cell.length_b   1.000
_cell.length_c   1.000
_cell.angle_alpha   90.00
_cell.angle_beta   90.00
_cell.angle_gamma   90.00
#
_symmetry.space_group_name_H-M   'P 1'
#
loop_
_entity.id
_entity.type
_entity.pdbx_description
1 polymer ?
#
loop_
_entity_poly.entity_id
_entity_poly.type
_entity_poly.pdbx_seq_one_letter_code
_entity_poly.pdbx_strand_id
1 'polypeptide(L)'
;MEASGDIAIPVSPLVADVIASGLLWAIGDVVAQKLDVQSDGIDSRRLARQAVFGAFILAPLARSWYLLLSVMLPEASLPSTIAKVALDQTVSDDAVLAPVPIWAVTILSLMYVSLSVMQGAGVQHGLSVVRARIRDTMKANWCVWPLVQAVNLTFVPVRHQLLIVNLVSIPWSAYLSIKANRSGGGPEGISFPHGEHSPLASQRSPPKKGGFVEVVPMHDARPKKSDWEDAL
;
A
#
# COMPACT_ATOMS: atom_id res chain seq x y z
N MET A 1 -13.08 -48.89 8.66
CA MET A 1 -13.85 -47.63 8.54
C MET A 1 -12.91 -46.53 9.00
N GLU A 2 -12.46 -45.74 8.03
CA GLU A 2 -11.48 -44.66 8.18
C GLU A 2 -11.94 -43.60 9.19
N ALA A 3 -11.00 -43.05 9.94
CA ALA A 3 -10.91 -41.61 10.12
C ALA A 3 -9.42 -41.28 10.21
N SER A 4 -8.90 -40.82 9.08
CA SER A 4 -7.55 -40.31 8.88
C SER A 4 -7.17 -39.37 10.02
N GLY A 5 -6.09 -39.69 10.74
CA GLY A 5 -5.44 -38.74 11.63
C GLY A 5 -4.82 -37.67 10.76
N ASP A 6 -5.54 -36.57 10.55
CA ASP A 6 -5.01 -35.39 9.88
C ASP A 6 -3.74 -34.97 10.60
N ILE A 7 -2.60 -35.21 9.94
CA ILE A 7 -1.32 -34.66 10.33
C ILE A 7 -1.44 -33.15 10.12
N ALA A 8 -1.94 -32.45 11.14
CA ALA A 8 -1.85 -31.01 11.22
C ALA A 8 -0.35 -30.68 11.29
N ILE A 9 0.24 -30.33 10.14
CA ILE A 9 1.63 -29.88 10.08
C ILE A 9 1.73 -28.65 10.98
N PRO A 10 2.48 -28.71 12.11
CA PRO A 10 2.64 -27.54 12.96
C PRO A 10 3.57 -26.58 12.23
N VAL A 11 2.99 -25.71 11.40
CA VAL A 11 3.72 -24.56 10.87
C VAL A 11 4.20 -23.76 12.08
N SER A 12 5.51 -23.51 12.15
CA SER A 12 6.02 -22.65 13.22
C SER A 12 5.28 -21.31 13.15
N PRO A 13 4.92 -20.69 14.29
CA PRO A 13 4.18 -19.43 14.28
C PRO A 13 4.81 -18.36 13.38
N LEU A 14 6.14 -18.36 13.25
CA LEU A 14 6.87 -17.50 12.32
C LEU A 14 6.60 -17.82 10.85
N VAL A 15 6.56 -19.10 10.46
CA VAL A 15 6.27 -19.49 9.06
C VAL A 15 4.85 -19.06 8.67
N ALA A 16 3.89 -19.21 9.58
CA ALA A 16 2.53 -18.72 9.36
C ALA A 16 2.50 -17.20 9.17
N ASP A 17 3.19 -16.43 10.02
CA ASP A 17 3.28 -14.97 9.93
C ASP A 17 3.90 -14.50 8.60
N VAL A 18 4.99 -15.15 8.18
CA VAL A 18 5.71 -14.87 6.92
C VAL A 18 4.79 -15.11 5.72
N ILE A 19 4.12 -16.27 5.67
CA ILE A 19 3.20 -16.62 4.59
C ILE A 19 2.01 -15.66 4.56
N ALA A 20 1.36 -15.44 5.71
CA ALA A 20 0.18 -14.58 5.80
C ALA A 20 0.51 -13.14 5.39
N SER A 21 1.61 -12.57 5.91
CA SER A 21 2.03 -11.22 5.56
C SER A 21 2.42 -11.09 4.09
N GLY A 22 3.15 -12.07 3.53
CA GLY A 22 3.49 -12.09 2.11
C GLY A 22 2.26 -12.09 1.21
N LEU A 23 1.28 -12.95 1.51
CA LEU A 23 0.01 -13.01 0.77
C LEU A 23 -0.78 -11.71 0.89
N LEU A 24 -0.85 -11.13 2.09
CA LEU A 24 -1.57 -9.89 2.33
C LEU A 24 -1.01 -8.73 1.49
N TRP A 25 0.33 -8.60 1.45
CA TRP A 25 1.00 -7.58 0.65
C TRP A 25 0.85 -7.83 -0.86
N ALA A 26 0.87 -9.10 -1.27
CA ALA A 26 0.61 -9.48 -2.66
C ALA A 26 -0.83 -9.12 -3.08
N ILE A 27 -1.83 -9.45 -2.27
CA ILE A 27 -3.24 -9.12 -2.52
C ILE A 27 -3.43 -7.61 -2.61
N GLY A 28 -2.83 -6.87 -1.66
CA GLY A 28 -2.85 -5.40 -1.69
C GLY A 28 -2.27 -4.84 -2.99
N ASP A 29 -1.15 -5.39 -3.46
CA ASP A 29 -0.56 -4.97 -4.73
C ASP A 29 -1.44 -5.31 -5.93
N VAL A 30 -2.08 -6.48 -5.97
CA VAL A 30 -3.07 -6.80 -7.03
C VAL A 30 -4.21 -5.79 -7.03
N VAL A 31 -4.73 -5.42 -5.86
CA VAL A 31 -5.76 -4.38 -5.74
C VAL A 31 -5.23 -3.03 -6.24
N ALA A 32 -4.01 -2.65 -5.84
CA ALA A 32 -3.36 -1.43 -6.30
C ALA A 32 -3.23 -1.36 -7.83
N GLN A 33 -2.79 -2.45 -8.45
CA GLN A 33 -2.60 -2.52 -9.89
C GLN A 33 -3.94 -2.45 -10.64
N LYS A 34 -4.99 -3.10 -10.13
CA LYS A 34 -6.34 -3.02 -10.70
C LYS A 34 -6.98 -1.63 -10.57
N LEU A 35 -6.63 -0.88 -9.52
CA LEU A 35 -7.11 0.48 -9.32
C LEU A 35 -6.30 1.52 -10.08
N ASP A 36 -5.13 1.15 -10.61
CA ASP A 36 -4.27 2.08 -11.34
C ASP A 36 -4.68 2.12 -12.81
N VAL A 37 -5.26 3.24 -13.24
CA VAL A 37 -5.73 3.46 -14.62
C VAL A 37 -4.57 3.38 -15.64
N GLN A 38 -3.32 3.50 -15.17
CA GLN A 38 -2.12 3.40 -16.00
C GLN A 38 -1.56 1.98 -16.12
N SER A 39 -2.16 0.99 -15.46
CA SER A 39 -1.72 -0.41 -15.54
C SER A 39 -2.33 -1.11 -16.76
N ASP A 40 -1.47 -1.65 -17.63
CA ASP A 40 -1.88 -2.53 -18.75
C ASP A 40 -2.02 -4.01 -18.31
N GLY A 41 -2.00 -4.29 -17.00
CA GLY A 41 -2.07 -5.64 -16.43
C GLY A 41 -1.23 -5.83 -15.17
N ILE A 42 -1.21 -7.05 -14.64
CA ILE A 42 -0.47 -7.37 -13.41
C ILE A 42 1.03 -7.49 -13.70
N ASP A 43 1.81 -6.50 -13.27
CA ASP A 43 3.27 -6.56 -13.15
C ASP A 43 3.65 -7.54 -12.03
N SER A 44 4.10 -8.73 -12.46
CA SER A 44 4.51 -9.81 -11.57
C SER A 44 5.80 -9.50 -10.81
N ARG A 45 6.70 -8.67 -11.37
CA ARG A 45 7.94 -8.27 -10.67
C ARG A 45 7.61 -7.32 -9.53
N ARG A 46 6.70 -6.36 -9.76
CA ARG A 46 6.18 -5.48 -8.72
C ARG A 46 5.48 -6.27 -7.61
N LEU A 47 4.61 -7.21 -8.00
CA LEU A 47 3.92 -8.10 -7.08
C LEU A 47 4.90 -8.89 -6.19
N ALA A 48 5.93 -9.48 -6.80
CA ALA A 48 6.95 -10.24 -6.08
C ALA A 48 7.70 -9.39 -5.06
N ARG A 49 8.07 -8.14 -5.40
CA ARG A 49 8.74 -7.22 -4.45
C ARG A 49 7.87 -6.89 -3.25
N GLN A 50 6.57 -6.65 -3.46
CA GLN A 50 5.63 -6.38 -2.36
C GLN A 50 5.46 -7.61 -1.46
N ALA A 51 5.31 -8.79 -2.06
CA ALA A 51 5.22 -10.05 -1.34
C ALA A 51 6.50 -10.32 -0.50
N VAL A 52 7.69 -10.11 -1.08
CA VAL A 52 8.98 -10.27 -0.39
C VAL A 52 9.11 -9.29 0.78
N PHE A 53 8.72 -8.02 0.59
CA PHE A 53 8.71 -7.06 1.68
C PHE A 53 7.79 -7.51 2.83
N GLY A 54 6.55 -7.87 2.53
CA GLY A 54 5.60 -8.34 3.52
C GLY A 54 6.10 -9.57 4.27
N ALA A 55 6.58 -10.57 3.53
CA ALA A 55 7.01 -11.85 4.07
C ALA A 55 8.29 -11.77 4.90
N PHE A 56 9.35 -11.17 4.37
CA PHE A 56 10.70 -11.32 4.91
C PHE A 56 11.23 -10.08 5.62
N ILE A 57 10.60 -8.92 5.45
CA ILE A 57 10.99 -7.69 6.15
C ILE A 57 9.96 -7.36 7.21
N LEU A 58 8.70 -7.19 6.81
CA LEU A 58 7.65 -6.77 7.75
C LEU A 58 7.35 -7.84 8.80
N ALA A 59 7.09 -9.09 8.40
CA ALA A 59 6.64 -10.10 9.36
C ALA A 59 7.65 -10.38 10.50
N PRO A 60 8.96 -10.57 10.23
CA PRO A 60 9.93 -10.82 11.30
C PRO A 60 10.14 -9.60 12.21
N LEU A 61 10.15 -8.39 11.62
CA LEU A 61 10.29 -7.15 12.39
C LEU A 61 9.04 -6.90 13.25
N ALA A 62 7.84 -7.05 12.69
CA ALA A 62 6.58 -6.86 13.41
C ALA A 62 6.47 -7.86 14.55
N ARG A 63 6.85 -9.12 14.33
CA ARG A 63 6.90 -10.12 15.40
C ARG A 63 7.85 -9.71 16.53
N SER A 64 9.07 -9.29 16.18
CA SER A 64 10.06 -8.82 17.15
C SER A 64 9.56 -7.62 17.95
N TRP A 65 8.88 -6.70 17.28
CA TRP A 65 8.27 -5.52 17.89
C TRP A 65 7.15 -5.90 18.87
N TYR A 66 6.22 -6.78 18.47
CA TYR A 66 5.16 -7.25 19.37
C TYR A 66 5.70 -8.05 20.56
N LEU A 67 6.78 -8.82 20.38
CA LEU A 67 7.47 -9.46 21.50
C LEU A 67 8.05 -8.43 22.46
N LEU A 68 8.71 -7.39 21.96
CA LEU A 68 9.22 -6.29 22.78
C LEU A 68 8.09 -5.59 23.56
N LEU A 69 6.99 -5.27 22.88
CA LEU A 69 5.80 -4.69 23.51
C LEU A 69 5.19 -5.60 24.58
N SER A 70 5.22 -6.92 24.39
CA SER A 70 4.71 -7.88 25.38
C SER A 70 5.56 -7.91 26.66
N VAL A 71 6.86 -7.62 26.55
CA VAL A 71 7.77 -7.51 27.70
C VAL A 71 7.62 -6.16 28.39
N MET A 72 7.51 -5.06 27.62
CA MET A 72 7.35 -3.71 28.15
C MET A 72 5.98 -3.48 28.79
N LEU A 73 4.92 -4.06 28.21
CA LEU A 73 3.53 -3.92 28.63
C LEU A 73 2.88 -5.31 28.76
N PRO A 74 3.22 -6.07 29.82
CA PRO A 74 2.81 -7.47 29.99
C PRO A 74 1.32 -7.64 30.28
N GLU A 75 0.65 -6.60 30.80
CA GLU A 75 -0.78 -6.68 31.07
C GLU A 75 -1.62 -6.79 29.80
N ALA A 76 -2.67 -7.61 29.84
CA ALA A 76 -3.71 -7.69 28.82
C ALA A 76 -4.92 -6.84 29.23
N SER A 77 -4.68 -5.58 29.58
CA SER A 77 -5.69 -4.61 29.99
C SER A 77 -5.99 -3.60 28.87
N LEU A 78 -7.17 -2.96 28.90
CA LEU A 78 -7.51 -1.90 27.95
C LEU A 78 -6.48 -0.74 27.99
N PRO A 79 -6.03 -0.26 29.17
CA PRO A 79 -4.93 0.71 29.25
C PRO A 79 -3.63 0.23 28.61
N SER A 80 -3.23 -1.03 28.84
CA SER A 80 -2.05 -1.62 28.20
C SER A 80 -2.20 -1.70 26.68
N THR A 81 -3.40 -1.98 26.18
CA THR A 81 -3.66 -2.05 24.73
C THR A 81 -3.64 -0.66 24.10
N ILE A 82 -4.20 0.35 24.78
CA ILE A 82 -4.09 1.76 24.39
C ILE A 82 -2.62 2.18 24.39
N ALA A 83 -1.84 1.79 25.40
CA ALA A 83 -0.41 2.08 25.46
C ALA A 83 0.38 1.37 24.36
N LYS A 84 0.04 0.14 23.98
CA LYS A 84 0.63 -0.57 22.83
C LYS A 84 0.31 0.13 21.51
N VAL A 85 -0.93 0.57 21.32
CA VAL A 85 -1.33 1.35 20.13
C VAL A 85 -0.62 2.70 20.11
N ALA A 86 -0.52 3.36 21.27
CA ALA A 86 0.28 4.56 21.41
C ALA A 86 1.73 4.25 21.01
N LEU A 87 2.36 3.19 21.53
CA LEU A 87 3.72 2.78 21.16
C LEU A 87 3.91 2.48 19.67
N ASP A 88 2.96 1.82 19.03
CA ASP A 88 2.93 1.59 17.58
C ASP A 88 2.91 2.92 16.79
N GLN A 89 2.30 3.96 17.36
CA GLN A 89 2.15 5.28 16.76
C GLN A 89 3.10 6.34 17.34
N THR A 90 3.84 6.05 18.43
CA THR A 90 4.57 7.02 19.27
C THR A 90 5.55 6.27 20.19
N VAL A 91 6.87 6.39 20.05
CA VAL A 91 7.76 6.07 21.19
C VAL A 91 8.38 7.38 21.63
N SER A 92 7.92 7.87 22.77
CA SER A 92 8.33 9.13 23.38
C SER A 92 9.72 9.01 24.00
N ASP A 93 10.50 10.09 23.92
CA ASP A 93 11.48 10.40 24.99
C ASP A 93 10.96 11.46 25.97
N ASP A 94 9.97 12.31 25.63
CA ASP A 94 9.15 13.04 26.61
C ASP A 94 7.92 13.69 25.94
N ALA A 95 6.75 13.54 26.54
CA ALA A 95 5.42 13.72 25.93
C ALA A 95 4.96 15.17 25.64
N VAL A 96 5.86 16.15 25.54
CA VAL A 96 5.45 17.58 25.53
C VAL A 96 5.53 18.26 24.16
N LEU A 97 6.30 17.74 23.20
CA LEU A 97 6.43 18.35 21.87
C LEU A 97 6.44 17.30 20.76
N ALA A 98 5.24 16.90 20.33
CA ALA A 98 4.94 16.06 19.17
C ALA A 98 5.52 14.62 19.18
N PRO A 99 4.70 13.57 19.32
CA PRO A 99 5.19 12.20 19.28
C PRO A 99 5.76 11.83 17.89
N VAL A 100 6.96 11.25 17.85
CA VAL A 100 7.53 10.66 16.64
C VAL A 100 7.19 9.15 16.61
N PRO A 101 6.43 8.65 15.61
CA PRO A 101 6.15 7.23 15.43
C PRO A 101 7.40 6.47 14.96
N ILE A 102 8.30 6.09 15.89
CA ILE A 102 9.54 5.39 15.53
C ILE A 102 9.23 4.10 14.75
N TRP A 103 8.27 3.30 15.23
CA TRP A 103 7.91 2.04 14.58
C TRP A 103 7.32 2.25 13.17
N ALA A 104 6.25 3.04 13.04
CA ALA A 104 5.60 3.26 11.75
C ALA A 104 6.54 3.97 10.76
N VAL A 105 7.32 4.96 11.19
CA VAL A 105 8.32 5.63 10.33
C VAL A 105 9.39 4.64 9.89
N THR A 106 9.87 3.78 10.78
CA THR A 106 10.88 2.75 10.47
C THR A 106 10.36 1.79 9.40
N ILE A 107 9.20 1.19 9.60
CA ILE A 107 8.63 0.21 8.66
C ILE A 107 8.31 0.86 7.31
N LEU A 108 7.70 2.05 7.30
CA LEU A 108 7.38 2.75 6.05
C LEU A 108 8.65 3.20 5.32
N SER A 109 9.70 3.59 6.05
CA SER A 109 10.99 3.92 5.44
C SER A 109 11.68 2.70 4.86
N LEU A 110 11.68 1.58 5.60
CA LEU A 110 12.20 0.30 5.13
C LEU A 110 11.44 -0.20 3.90
N MET A 111 10.14 0.02 3.83
CA MET A 111 9.35 -0.29 2.63
C MET A 111 9.90 0.46 1.41
N TYR A 112 10.02 1.79 1.48
CA TYR A 112 10.53 2.57 0.34
C TYR A 112 11.97 2.18 -0.02
N VAL A 113 12.86 2.01 0.96
CA VAL A 113 14.26 1.65 0.71
C VAL A 113 14.37 0.26 0.10
N SER A 114 13.69 -0.74 0.67
CA SER A 114 13.75 -2.12 0.18
C SER A 114 13.17 -2.23 -1.23
N LEU A 115 12.05 -1.56 -1.52
CA LEU A 115 11.47 -1.52 -2.86
C LEU A 115 12.43 -0.87 -3.87
N SER A 116 13.16 0.19 -3.49
CA SER A 116 14.18 0.81 -4.35
C SER A 116 15.37 -0.11 -4.62
N VAL A 117 15.85 -0.82 -3.60
CA VAL A 117 16.94 -1.79 -3.75
C VAL A 117 16.51 -2.95 -4.65
N MET A 118 15.34 -3.54 -4.41
CA MET A 118 14.82 -4.65 -5.21
C MET A 118 14.48 -4.26 -6.66
N GLN A 119 14.31 -2.97 -6.95
CA GLN A 119 14.14 -2.45 -8.31
C GLN A 119 15.47 -2.11 -9.00
N GLY A 120 16.60 -2.21 -8.30
CA GLY A 120 17.92 -1.85 -8.82
C GLY A 120 18.23 -0.35 -8.77
N ALA A 121 17.36 0.48 -8.18
CA ALA A 121 17.59 1.92 -8.02
C ALA A 121 18.57 2.26 -6.88
N GLY A 122 18.78 1.30 -5.97
CA GLY A 122 19.74 1.41 -4.86
C GLY A 122 19.22 2.14 -3.63
N VAL A 123 20.04 2.11 -2.57
CA VAL A 123 19.68 2.64 -1.25
C VAL A 123 19.51 4.16 -1.26
N GLN A 124 20.38 4.89 -1.98
CA GLN A 124 20.31 6.36 -2.03
C GLN A 124 19.01 6.85 -2.66
N HIS A 125 18.54 6.16 -3.71
CA HIS A 125 17.21 6.41 -4.27
C HIS A 125 16.11 6.09 -3.26
N GLY A 126 16.21 4.97 -2.53
CA GLY A 126 15.33 4.67 -1.41
C GLY A 126 15.21 5.81 -0.39
N LEU A 127 16.34 6.34 0.06
CA LEU A 127 16.39 7.43 1.03
C LEU A 127 15.81 8.74 0.47
N SER A 128 16.00 9.04 -0.82
CA SER A 128 15.37 10.21 -1.44
C SER A 128 13.85 10.06 -1.53
N VAL A 129 13.35 8.86 -1.86
CA VAL A 129 11.91 8.53 -1.83
C VAL A 129 11.34 8.69 -0.41
N VAL A 130 12.05 8.21 0.61
CA VAL A 130 11.63 8.40 2.02
C VAL A 130 11.51 9.88 2.34
N ARG A 131 12.55 10.68 2.10
CA ARG A 131 12.52 12.13 2.38
C ARG A 131 11.37 12.84 1.67
N ALA A 132 11.07 12.43 0.44
CA ALA A 132 9.99 13.00 -0.35
C ALA A 132 8.59 12.60 0.13
N ARG A 133 8.38 11.33 0.48
CA ARG A 133 7.03 10.75 0.61
C ARG A 133 6.62 10.44 2.05
N ILE A 134 7.58 10.28 2.98
CA ILE A 134 7.32 9.79 4.34
C ILE A 134 6.31 10.67 5.08
N ARG A 135 6.42 11.99 4.97
CA ARG A 135 5.51 12.92 5.65
C ARG A 135 4.05 12.69 5.26
N ASP A 136 3.78 12.59 3.96
CA ASP A 136 2.41 12.39 3.49
C ASP A 136 1.92 10.97 3.77
N THR A 137 2.84 9.99 3.83
CA THR A 137 2.47 8.60 4.16
C THR A 137 2.11 8.51 5.64
N MET A 138 2.83 9.24 6.49
CA MET A 138 2.54 9.35 7.91
C MET A 138 1.21 10.05 8.18
N LYS A 139 0.89 11.13 7.46
CA LYS A 139 -0.44 11.76 7.55
C LYS A 139 -1.56 10.76 7.24
N ALA A 140 -1.44 10.03 6.14
CA ALA A 140 -2.43 8.99 5.79
C ALA A 140 -2.49 7.88 6.85
N ASN A 141 -1.34 7.45 7.37
CA ASN A 141 -1.25 6.47 8.44
C ASN A 141 -2.03 6.91 9.68
N TRP A 142 -1.86 8.17 10.11
CA TRP A 142 -2.58 8.74 11.25
C TRP A 142 -4.07 9.01 11.00
N CYS A 143 -4.51 9.09 9.75
CA CYS A 143 -5.94 9.14 9.44
C CYS A 143 -6.61 7.75 9.52
N VAL A 144 -5.88 6.70 9.17
CA VAL A 144 -6.42 5.33 9.10
C VAL A 144 -6.30 4.61 10.43
N TRP A 145 -5.09 4.46 10.93
CA TRP A 145 -4.80 3.50 12.00
C TRP A 145 -5.33 3.91 13.38
N PRO A 146 -5.23 5.17 13.83
CA PRO A 146 -5.85 5.58 15.09
C PRO A 146 -7.36 5.35 15.13
N LEU A 147 -8.07 5.64 14.04
CA LEU A 147 -9.51 5.41 13.93
C LEU A 147 -9.83 3.92 13.94
N VAL A 148 -9.10 3.14 13.14
CA VAL A 148 -9.27 1.68 13.07
C VAL A 148 -9.02 1.06 14.43
N GLN A 149 -7.95 1.45 15.13
CA GLN A 149 -7.63 0.93 16.46
C GLN A 149 -8.66 1.38 17.51
N ALA A 150 -9.15 2.61 17.46
CA ALA A 150 -10.21 3.06 18.36
C ALA A 150 -11.48 2.19 18.22
N VAL A 151 -11.92 1.95 16.99
CA VAL A 151 -13.09 1.10 16.71
C VAL A 151 -12.82 -0.35 17.11
N ASN A 152 -11.65 -0.88 16.75
CA ASN A 152 -11.25 -2.25 17.02
C ASN A 152 -11.22 -2.54 18.54
N LEU A 153 -10.62 -1.65 19.33
CA LEU A 153 -10.50 -1.84 20.77
C LEU A 153 -11.78 -1.56 21.53
N THR A 154 -12.68 -0.75 20.99
CA THR A 154 -13.94 -0.39 21.65
C THR A 154 -15.05 -1.41 21.38
N PHE A 155 -15.16 -1.90 20.15
CA PHE A 155 -16.32 -2.69 19.71
C PHE A 155 -16.01 -4.14 19.38
N VAL A 156 -14.74 -4.49 19.11
CA VAL A 156 -14.38 -5.82 18.60
C VAL A 156 -13.83 -6.68 19.73
N PRO A 157 -14.42 -7.87 20.00
CA PRO A 157 -13.87 -8.81 20.97
C PRO A 157 -12.44 -9.20 20.63
N VAL A 158 -11.58 -9.35 21.64
CA VAL A 158 -10.13 -9.62 21.51
C VAL A 158 -9.81 -10.70 20.46
N ARG A 159 -10.57 -11.80 20.43
CA ARG A 159 -10.38 -12.91 19.47
C ARG A 159 -10.56 -12.54 17.99
N HIS A 160 -11.26 -11.45 17.67
CA HIS A 160 -11.50 -11.00 16.29
C HIS A 160 -10.71 -9.74 15.91
N GLN A 161 -9.97 -9.13 16.85
CA GLN A 161 -9.29 -7.86 16.60
C GLN A 161 -8.23 -7.96 15.50
N LEU A 162 -7.53 -9.11 15.43
CA LEU A 162 -6.55 -9.38 14.38
C LEU A 162 -7.20 -9.50 13.00
N LEU A 163 -8.42 -10.05 12.91
CA LEU A 163 -9.15 -10.17 11.66
C LEU A 163 -9.46 -8.79 11.08
N ILE A 164 -9.93 -7.85 11.91
CA ILE A 164 -10.21 -6.47 11.49
C ILE A 164 -8.94 -5.77 11.01
N VAL A 165 -7.83 -5.91 11.74
CA VAL A 165 -6.54 -5.34 11.32
C VAL A 165 -6.11 -5.90 9.96
N ASN A 166 -6.22 -7.21 9.75
CA ASN A 166 -5.87 -7.85 8.47
C ASN A 166 -6.77 -7.37 7.32
N LEU A 167 -8.08 -7.20 7.55
CA LEU A 167 -9.01 -6.71 6.54
C LEU A 167 -8.68 -5.27 6.11
N VAL A 168 -8.36 -4.38 7.06
CA VAL A 168 -7.94 -3.00 6.78
C VAL A 168 -6.54 -2.95 6.16
N SER A 169 -5.69 -3.93 6.45
CA SER A 169 -4.33 -3.97 5.93
C SER A 169 -4.28 -4.17 4.42
N ILE A 170 -5.30 -4.77 3.79
CA ILE A 170 -5.38 -4.94 2.32
C ILE A 170 -5.51 -3.58 1.59
N PRO A 171 -6.52 -2.73 1.87
CA PRO A 171 -6.59 -1.41 1.25
C PRO A 171 -5.41 -0.52 1.65
N TRP A 172 -4.86 -0.69 2.86
CA TRP A 172 -3.64 0.02 3.27
C TRP A 172 -2.42 -0.38 2.44
N SER A 173 -2.17 -1.68 2.25
CA SER A 173 -1.06 -2.17 1.42
C SER A 173 -1.26 -1.81 -0.05
N ALA A 174 -2.51 -1.77 -0.53
CA ALA A 174 -2.83 -1.24 -1.86
C ALA A 174 -2.46 0.25 -1.98
N TYR A 175 -2.88 1.09 -1.02
CA TYR A 175 -2.50 2.50 -0.97
C TYR A 175 -0.98 2.68 -0.98
N LEU A 176 -0.27 1.94 -0.14
CA LEU A 176 1.19 1.99 -0.06
C LEU A 176 1.86 1.54 -1.35
N SER A 177 1.34 0.50 -1.99
CA SER A 177 1.85 0.04 -3.27
C SER A 177 1.66 1.08 -4.36
N ILE A 178 0.47 1.69 -4.48
CA ILE A 178 0.22 2.81 -5.39
C ILE A 178 1.21 3.94 -5.11
N LYS A 179 1.36 4.31 -3.84
CA LYS A 179 2.23 5.41 -3.43
C LYS A 179 3.71 5.11 -3.62
N ALA A 180 4.13 3.86 -3.56
CA ALA A 180 5.48 3.47 -3.90
C ALA A 180 5.70 3.55 -5.41
N ASN A 181 4.74 3.13 -6.23
CA ASN A 181 4.98 2.95 -7.67
C ASN A 181 4.53 4.14 -8.54
N ARG A 182 3.80 5.12 -8.02
CA ARG A 182 3.44 6.33 -8.78
C ARG A 182 4.64 7.25 -9.04
N SER A 183 4.77 7.70 -10.28
CA SER A 183 5.87 8.57 -10.74
C SER A 183 5.68 10.06 -10.40
N GLY A 184 4.53 10.49 -9.84
CA GLY A 184 4.15 11.90 -9.73
C GLY A 184 3.83 12.45 -8.33
N GLY A 185 4.34 11.85 -7.25
CA GLY A 185 3.95 12.22 -5.87
C GLY A 185 5.05 12.84 -4.99
N GLY A 186 6.22 13.14 -5.54
CA GLY A 186 7.32 13.81 -4.82
C GLY A 186 7.79 15.07 -5.58
N PRO A 187 8.69 15.88 -5.01
CA PRO A 187 9.34 16.95 -5.77
C PRO A 187 9.86 16.37 -7.09
N GLU A 188 9.51 17.03 -8.19
CA GLU A 188 9.62 16.55 -9.56
C GLU A 188 10.93 15.77 -9.80
N GLY A 189 10.83 14.51 -10.24
CA GLY A 189 11.99 13.74 -10.73
C GLY A 189 12.31 12.40 -10.04
N ILE A 190 11.72 12.08 -8.88
CA ILE A 190 11.96 10.79 -8.21
C ILE A 190 10.99 9.73 -8.74
N SER A 191 11.34 9.16 -9.90
CA SER A 191 10.70 7.99 -10.49
C SER A 191 11.60 6.77 -10.33
N PHE A 192 10.99 5.60 -10.11
CA PHE A 192 11.75 4.36 -10.17
C PHE A 192 12.21 4.14 -11.61
N PRO A 193 13.44 3.62 -11.82
CA PRO A 193 13.83 3.16 -13.15
C PRO A 193 12.85 2.06 -13.56
N HIS A 194 11.97 2.37 -14.51
CA HIS A 194 11.08 1.37 -15.08
C HIS A 194 11.97 0.31 -15.75
N GLY A 195 11.93 -0.92 -15.25
CA GLY A 195 12.46 -2.05 -15.99
C GLY A 195 11.73 -2.11 -17.32
N GLU A 196 12.48 -1.92 -18.41
CA GLU A 196 12.10 -2.00 -19.82
C GLU A 196 10.64 -1.70 -20.14
N HIS A 197 10.45 -0.52 -20.75
CA HIS A 197 9.24 -0.14 -21.45
C HIS A 197 8.68 -1.31 -22.27
N SER A 198 7.45 -1.72 -21.97
CA SER A 198 6.59 -2.27 -23.02
C SER A 198 6.54 -1.21 -24.14
N PRO A 199 6.92 -1.54 -25.38
CA PRO A 199 7.14 -0.56 -26.47
C PRO A 199 5.88 0.20 -26.92
N LEU A 200 4.74 0.01 -26.26
CA LEU A 200 3.47 0.66 -26.56
C LEU A 200 3.21 1.95 -25.75
N ALA A 201 3.99 2.21 -24.68
CA ALA A 201 3.81 3.41 -23.87
C ALA A 201 4.34 4.71 -24.54
N SER A 202 5.23 4.60 -25.53
CA SER A 202 5.81 5.78 -26.21
C SER A 202 4.87 6.44 -27.23
N GLN A 203 3.65 5.94 -27.41
CA GLN A 203 2.68 6.49 -28.37
C GLN A 203 1.55 7.33 -27.75
N ARG A 204 1.48 7.47 -26.41
CA ARG A 204 0.43 8.27 -25.78
C ARG A 204 0.87 9.72 -25.62
N SER A 205 0.31 10.60 -26.45
CA SER A 205 0.45 12.05 -26.33
C SER A 205 -0.06 12.53 -24.95
N PRO A 206 0.53 13.59 -24.37
CA PRO A 206 0.08 14.11 -23.08
C PRO A 206 -1.36 14.66 -23.19
N PRO A 207 -2.16 14.59 -22.11
CA PRO A 207 -3.48 15.20 -22.12
C PRO A 207 -3.34 16.71 -22.33
N LYS A 208 -4.00 17.24 -23.37
CA LYS A 208 -4.07 18.68 -23.63
C LYS A 208 -4.69 19.38 -22.42
N LYS A 209 -3.96 20.32 -21.83
CA LYS A 209 -4.47 21.23 -20.80
C LYS A 209 -5.58 22.11 -21.40
N GLY A 210 -6.75 22.09 -20.79
CA GLY A 210 -7.80 23.13 -20.84
C GLY A 210 -8.20 23.68 -22.21
N GLY A 211 -9.31 23.18 -22.76
CA GLY A 211 -10.08 23.86 -23.80
C GLY A 211 -11.52 24.02 -23.32
N PHE A 212 -11.97 25.27 -23.23
CA PHE A 212 -13.38 25.62 -23.04
C PHE A 212 -14.24 24.82 -24.02
N VAL A 213 -15.31 24.19 -23.54
CA VAL A 213 -16.29 23.53 -24.42
C VAL A 213 -17.03 24.65 -25.16
N GLU A 214 -16.65 24.89 -26.41
CA GLU A 214 -17.42 25.72 -27.32
C GLU A 214 -18.65 24.90 -27.76
N VAL A 215 -19.82 25.28 -27.24
CA VAL A 215 -21.10 24.71 -27.63
C VAL A 215 -21.44 25.23 -29.03
N VAL A 216 -21.19 24.42 -30.05
CA VAL A 216 -21.62 24.70 -31.42
C VAL A 216 -23.15 24.57 -31.48
N PRO A 217 -23.92 25.61 -31.89
CA PRO A 217 -25.36 25.50 -32.01
C PRO A 217 -25.72 24.61 -33.19
N MET A 218 -26.61 23.64 -32.94
CA MET A 218 -27.17 22.75 -33.94
C MET A 218 -28.20 23.51 -34.77
N HIS A 219 -27.79 24.02 -35.94
CA HIS A 219 -28.71 24.46 -36.99
C HIS A 219 -28.26 23.98 -38.37
N ASP A 220 -29.22 23.31 -39.03
CA ASP A 220 -29.28 22.95 -40.44
C ASP A 220 -28.20 22.03 -41.03
N ALA A 221 -28.43 20.73 -40.86
CA ALA A 221 -27.97 19.71 -41.81
C ALA A 221 -29.19 18.93 -42.35
N ARG A 222 -29.89 19.53 -43.32
CA ARG A 222 -30.76 18.76 -44.24
C ARG A 222 -29.93 18.40 -45.48
N PRO A 223 -29.78 17.11 -45.82
CA PRO A 223 -29.05 16.71 -47.02
C PRO A 223 -29.78 17.18 -48.29
N LYS A 224 -29.01 17.62 -49.30
CA LYS A 224 -29.53 18.09 -50.58
C LYS A 224 -29.89 16.90 -51.47
N LYS A 225 -30.92 17.09 -52.28
CA LYS A 225 -31.51 16.05 -53.17
C LYS A 225 -30.53 15.52 -54.24
N SER A 226 -29.40 16.19 -54.47
CA SER A 226 -28.35 15.78 -55.41
C SER A 226 -27.57 14.55 -54.99
N ASP A 227 -27.58 14.19 -53.70
CA ASP A 227 -26.69 13.15 -53.17
C ASP A 227 -27.20 11.71 -53.45
N TRP A 228 -28.34 11.56 -54.14
CA TRP A 228 -28.99 10.27 -54.38
C TRP A 228 -28.97 9.79 -55.84
N GLU A 229 -28.47 10.60 -56.79
CA GLU A 229 -28.51 10.26 -58.22
C GLU A 229 -27.22 9.57 -58.73
N ASP A 230 -26.16 9.50 -57.92
CA ASP A 230 -24.89 8.82 -58.27
C ASP A 230 -24.78 7.38 -57.71
N ALA A 231 -25.88 6.80 -57.21
CA ALA A 231 -25.91 5.47 -56.58
C ALA A 231 -26.74 4.40 -57.31
N LEU A 232 -27.06 4.61 -58.59
CA LEU A 232 -27.65 3.62 -59.51
C LEU A 232 -26.90 3.62 -60.85
#